data_AF-A0AAV5LZ82-F1
#
_entry.id   AF-A0AAV5LZ82-F1
#
_cell.length_a   1.000
_cell.length_b   1.000
_cell.length_c   1.000
_cell.angle_alpha   90.00
_cell.angle_beta   90.00
_cell.angle_gamma   90.00
#
_symmetry.space_group_name_H-M   'P 1'
#
loop_
_entity.id
_entity.type
_entity.pdbx_description
1 polymer ?
#
loop_
_entity_poly.entity_id
_entity_poly.type
_entity_poly.pdbx_seq_one_letter_code
_entity_poly.pdbx_strand_id
1 'polypeptide(L)'
;MDSTTTNSQCCPFSIKLWPPSEGSRRVLVERLRNKLTTNSIFTQKYGCLSKEEAEESAQQIEDLAFNTASQLYDRGPDGDGGAAVQLYAKECSKLLLEVLKRGPAAKNDKVLASKKETNMTGDEGALAISEVVKHSPLLEDFRCSSTRVDSGRIALSNALETCSHLKKLDLRDNVFGAEAGVGLSKSLFKHANLVGVYLSYLNLEDEGATAIANALKESAPSLEVLEMAGNNITGDAAPALAAW
;
A
#
# COMPACT_ATOMS: atom_id res chain seq x y z
N MET A 1 -57.85 43.63 -30.35
CA MET A 1 -56.97 44.61 -29.67
C MET A 1 -55.98 43.77 -28.88
N ASP A 2 -54.87 43.43 -29.54
CA ASP A 2 -53.90 42.47 -29.04
C ASP A 2 -52.94 43.16 -28.06
N SER A 3 -52.74 42.50 -26.92
CA SER A 3 -51.84 42.93 -25.86
C SER A 3 -50.42 42.46 -26.20
N THR A 4 -49.53 43.39 -26.55
CA THR A 4 -48.11 43.11 -26.73
C THR A 4 -47.35 43.33 -25.42
N THR A 5 -47.06 42.23 -24.73
CA THR A 5 -46.09 42.17 -23.64
C THR A 5 -44.69 42.46 -24.17
N THR A 6 -44.11 43.60 -23.78
CA THR A 6 -42.69 43.88 -24.00
C THR A 6 -41.86 43.05 -23.03
N ASN A 7 -41.28 41.98 -23.57
CA ASN A 7 -40.34 41.08 -22.91
C ASN A 7 -38.99 41.84 -22.77
N SER A 8 -38.71 42.40 -21.59
CA SER A 8 -37.40 42.98 -21.28
C SER A 8 -36.37 41.85 -21.18
N GLN A 9 -35.58 41.69 -22.24
CA GLN A 9 -34.48 40.74 -22.36
C GLN A 9 -33.50 40.89 -21.19
N CYS A 10 -33.43 39.87 -20.34
CA CYS A 10 -32.35 39.71 -19.38
C CYS A 10 -31.14 39.17 -20.15
N CYS A 11 -30.11 40.00 -20.38
CA CYS A 11 -28.84 39.52 -20.92
C CYS A 11 -28.23 38.50 -19.94
N PRO A 12 -27.97 37.25 -20.33
CA PRO A 12 -27.25 36.32 -19.47
C PRO A 12 -25.77 36.73 -19.48
N PHE A 13 -25.27 37.26 -18.36
CA PHE A 13 -23.83 37.46 -18.18
C PHE A 13 -23.15 36.08 -18.14
N SER A 14 -22.43 35.72 -19.21
CA SER A 14 -21.63 34.49 -19.27
C SER A 14 -20.25 34.78 -18.68
N ILE A 15 -19.98 34.32 -17.46
CA ILE A 15 -18.65 34.43 -16.85
C ILE A 15 -17.80 33.27 -17.36
N LYS A 16 -16.70 33.58 -18.04
CA LYS A 16 -15.72 32.59 -18.50
C LYS A 16 -14.68 32.36 -17.40
N LEU A 17 -14.68 31.18 -16.80
CA LEU A 17 -13.82 30.80 -15.67
C LEU A 17 -12.48 30.18 -16.12
N TRP A 18 -12.36 29.80 -17.40
CA TRP A 18 -11.16 29.19 -17.98
C TRP A 18 -10.74 29.87 -19.29
N PRO A 19 -9.43 30.08 -19.56
CA PRO A 19 -8.27 29.75 -18.73
C PRO A 19 -7.98 30.80 -17.64
N PRO A 20 -7.33 30.41 -16.53
CA PRO A 20 -6.83 31.36 -15.54
C PRO A 20 -5.78 32.31 -16.13
N SER A 21 -5.72 33.53 -15.60
CA SER A 21 -4.72 34.52 -16.01
C SER A 21 -3.29 34.07 -15.65
N GLU A 22 -2.29 34.52 -16.40
CA GLU A 22 -0.88 34.22 -16.12
C GLU A 22 -0.47 34.67 -14.70
N GLY A 23 -0.99 35.81 -14.24
CA GLY A 23 -0.77 36.28 -12.86
C GLY A 23 -1.32 35.30 -11.81
N SER A 24 -2.52 34.75 -12.03
CA SER A 24 -3.13 33.75 -11.14
C SER A 24 -2.33 32.44 -11.12
N ARG A 25 -1.81 32.01 -12.28
CA ARG A 25 -0.96 30.82 -12.42
C ARG A 25 0.36 30.99 -11.67
N ARG A 26 1.04 32.14 -11.82
CA ARG A 26 2.28 32.46 -11.08
C ARG A 26 2.07 32.46 -9.56
N VAL A 27 0.96 33.02 -9.07
CA VAL A 27 0.63 32.99 -7.64
C VAL A 27 0.40 31.55 -7.15
N LEU A 28 -0.16 30.67 -7.98
CA LEU A 28 -0.30 29.26 -7.63
C LEU A 28 1.07 28.57 -7.51
N VAL A 29 1.96 28.76 -8.48
CA VAL A 29 3.34 28.23 -8.44
C VAL A 29 4.05 28.66 -7.16
N GLU A 30 4.00 29.95 -6.82
CA GLU A 30 4.62 30.48 -5.60
C GLU A 30 4.03 29.81 -4.33
N ARG A 31 2.71 29.62 -4.28
CA ARG A 31 2.05 28.93 -3.17
C ARG A 31 2.46 27.45 -3.09
N LEU A 32 2.54 26.75 -4.21
CA LEU A 32 2.98 25.35 -4.28
C LEU A 32 4.42 25.22 -3.79
N ARG A 33 5.33 26.07 -4.28
CA ARG A 33 6.72 26.11 -3.82
C ARG A 33 6.84 26.38 -2.33
N ASN A 34 6.09 27.35 -1.81
CA ASN A 34 6.08 27.63 -0.38
C ASN A 34 5.58 26.41 0.41
N LYS A 35 4.57 25.68 -0.08
CA LYS A 35 4.09 24.43 0.55
C LYS A 35 5.12 23.29 0.51
N LEU A 36 5.91 23.19 -0.55
CA LEU A 36 6.98 22.19 -0.72
C LEU A 36 8.20 22.46 0.18
N THR A 37 8.45 23.72 0.53
CA THR A 37 9.60 24.16 1.34
C THR A 37 9.27 24.40 2.81
N THR A 38 7.99 24.56 3.16
CA THR A 38 7.54 24.76 4.55
C THR A 38 7.63 23.47 5.35
N ASN A 39 8.12 23.57 6.58
CA ASN A 39 8.17 22.43 7.49
C ASN A 39 6.75 21.93 7.83
N SER A 40 6.43 20.71 7.42
CA SER A 40 5.14 20.04 7.54
C SER A 40 5.36 18.58 7.93
N ILE A 41 4.30 17.86 8.32
CA ILE A 41 4.35 16.42 8.61
C ILE A 41 4.96 15.64 7.44
N PHE A 42 4.71 16.09 6.21
CA PHE A 42 5.30 15.50 5.01
C PHE A 42 6.80 15.79 4.88
N THR A 43 7.26 17.02 5.08
CA THR A 43 8.69 17.36 4.94
C THR A 43 9.53 16.84 6.12
N GLN A 44 8.94 16.68 7.31
CA GLN A 44 9.56 15.99 8.44
C GLN A 44 9.80 14.50 8.13
N LYS A 45 8.93 13.90 7.31
CA LYS A 45 8.92 12.46 7.02
C LYS A 45 9.69 12.10 5.74
N TYR A 46 9.59 12.93 4.70
CA TYR A 46 10.18 12.69 3.38
C TYR A 46 11.38 13.60 3.07
N GLY A 47 11.71 14.54 3.95
CA GLY A 47 12.76 15.54 3.75
C GLY A 47 12.25 16.81 3.07
N CYS A 48 12.95 17.93 3.28
CA CYS A 48 12.65 19.19 2.59
C CYS A 48 13.31 19.22 1.21
N LEU A 49 12.58 19.65 0.19
CA LEU A 49 13.14 19.98 -1.12
C LEU A 49 13.98 21.26 -1.02
N SER A 50 15.05 21.35 -1.82
CA SER A 50 15.75 22.63 -2.01
C SER A 50 14.81 23.67 -2.65
N LYS A 51 15.14 24.96 -2.52
CA LYS A 51 14.29 26.02 -3.09
C LYS A 51 14.23 25.89 -4.62
N GLU A 52 15.32 25.48 -5.23
CA GLU A 52 15.48 25.27 -6.66
C GLU A 52 14.64 24.07 -7.14
N GLU A 53 14.71 22.92 -6.47
CA GLU A 53 13.90 21.73 -6.82
C GLU A 53 12.40 21.96 -6.59
N ALA A 54 12.05 22.71 -5.54
CA ALA A 54 10.66 23.05 -5.24
C ALA A 54 10.05 24.00 -6.27
N GLU A 55 10.85 24.93 -6.82
CA GLU A 55 10.42 25.83 -7.90
C GLU A 55 10.17 25.04 -9.19
N GLU A 56 11.12 24.17 -9.58
CA GLU A 56 10.96 23.33 -10.77
C GLU A 56 9.74 22.41 -10.65
N SER A 57 9.57 21.76 -9.50
CA SER A 57 8.43 20.88 -9.26
C SER A 57 7.10 21.64 -9.26
N ALA A 58 7.06 22.85 -8.68
CA ALA A 58 5.87 23.67 -8.67
C ALA A 58 5.47 24.13 -10.08
N GLN A 59 6.45 24.48 -10.92
CA GLN A 59 6.23 24.83 -12.33
C GLN A 59 5.69 23.62 -13.11
N GLN A 60 6.30 22.44 -12.94
CA GLN A 60 5.85 21.20 -13.58
C GLN A 60 4.43 20.80 -13.18
N ILE A 61 4.09 20.90 -11.88
CA ILE A 61 2.74 20.63 -11.37
C ILE A 61 1.72 21.53 -12.07
N GLU A 62 2.03 22.81 -12.16
CA GLU A 62 1.13 23.82 -12.73
C GLU A 62 0.94 23.60 -14.24
N ASP A 63 2.02 23.40 -14.99
CA ASP A 63 1.96 23.18 -16.43
C ASP A 63 1.20 21.89 -16.79
N LEU A 64 1.45 20.80 -16.06
CA LEU A 64 0.77 19.52 -16.31
C LEU A 64 -0.73 19.61 -16.00
N ALA A 65 -1.09 20.23 -14.87
CA ALA A 65 -2.48 20.45 -14.50
C ALA A 65 -3.20 21.38 -15.48
N PHE A 66 -2.54 22.46 -15.91
CA PHE A 66 -3.09 23.40 -16.89
C PHE A 66 -3.33 22.74 -18.25
N ASN A 67 -2.36 21.96 -18.73
CA ASN A 67 -2.49 21.24 -20.00
C ASN A 67 -3.62 20.21 -19.97
N THR A 68 -3.74 19.46 -18.87
CA THR A 68 -4.78 18.44 -18.70
C THR A 68 -6.17 19.07 -18.62
N ALA A 69 -6.32 20.16 -17.87
CA ALA A 69 -7.57 20.91 -17.79
C ALA A 69 -7.92 21.62 -19.12
N SER A 70 -6.93 22.12 -19.86
CA SER A 70 -7.15 22.72 -21.19
C SER A 70 -7.60 21.68 -22.21
N GLN A 71 -7.02 20.48 -22.21
CA GLN A 71 -7.47 19.38 -23.07
C GLN A 71 -8.91 18.96 -22.78
N LEU A 72 -9.35 19.00 -21.51
CA LEU A 72 -10.75 18.77 -21.16
C LEU A 72 -11.66 19.90 -21.66
N TYR A 73 -11.24 21.15 -21.47
CA TYR A 73 -11.98 22.32 -21.95
C TYR A 73 -12.18 22.28 -23.47
N ASP A 74 -11.15 21.91 -24.24
CA ASP A 74 -11.20 21.82 -25.70
C ASP A 74 -12.10 20.67 -26.21
N ARG A 75 -12.35 19.66 -25.37
CA ARG A 75 -13.17 18.48 -25.70
C ARG A 75 -14.59 18.52 -25.12
N GLY A 76 -14.87 19.43 -24.18
CA GLY A 76 -16.11 19.48 -23.40
C GLY A 76 -17.14 20.45 -23.96
N PRO A 77 -18.45 20.22 -23.70
CA PRO A 77 -19.53 21.13 -24.08
C PRO A 77 -19.71 22.32 -23.10
N ASP A 78 -18.92 22.39 -22.03
CA ASP A 78 -19.09 23.37 -20.94
C ASP A 78 -18.61 24.76 -21.35
N GLY A 79 -19.55 25.66 -21.65
CA GLY A 79 -19.26 27.01 -22.15
C GLY A 79 -18.63 27.97 -21.14
N ASP A 80 -18.70 27.68 -19.83
CA ASP A 80 -18.19 28.55 -18.76
C ASP A 80 -16.79 28.13 -18.24
N GLY A 81 -16.32 26.92 -18.55
CA GLY A 81 -15.04 26.38 -18.10
C GLY A 81 -14.98 25.93 -16.64
N GLY A 82 -16.11 25.79 -15.94
CA GLY A 82 -16.17 25.40 -14.53
C GLY A 82 -15.56 24.00 -14.26
N ALA A 83 -15.83 23.03 -15.13
CA ALA A 83 -15.25 21.68 -15.03
C ALA A 83 -13.72 21.69 -15.20
N ALA A 84 -13.20 22.55 -16.09
CA ALA A 84 -11.76 22.70 -16.30
C ALA A 84 -11.07 23.27 -15.05
N VAL A 85 -11.69 24.26 -14.39
CA VAL A 85 -11.17 24.80 -13.11
C VAL A 85 -11.17 23.76 -11.99
N GLN A 86 -12.23 22.95 -11.88
CA GLN A 86 -12.29 21.88 -10.88
C GLN A 86 -11.22 20.81 -11.13
N LEU A 87 -11.04 20.41 -12.39
CA LEU A 87 -10.00 19.44 -12.76
C LEU A 87 -8.60 20.00 -12.51
N TYR A 88 -8.36 21.27 -12.84
CA TYR A 88 -7.10 21.96 -12.57
C TYR A 88 -6.77 21.95 -11.08
N ALA A 89 -7.71 22.33 -10.21
CA ALA A 89 -7.52 22.30 -8.75
C ALA A 89 -7.25 20.89 -8.22
N LYS A 90 -7.97 19.89 -8.75
CA LYS A 90 -7.81 18.48 -8.38
C LYS A 90 -6.43 17.93 -8.78
N GLU A 91 -6.00 18.17 -10.02
CA GLU A 91 -4.70 17.69 -10.50
C GLU A 91 -3.53 18.42 -9.81
N CYS A 92 -3.62 19.74 -9.58
CA CYS A 92 -2.61 20.44 -8.79
C CYS A 92 -2.46 19.85 -7.38
N SER A 93 -3.58 19.53 -6.71
CA SER A 93 -3.55 18.93 -5.36
C SER A 93 -2.96 17.53 -5.37
N LYS A 94 -3.31 16.72 -6.37
CA LYS A 94 -2.80 15.36 -6.54
C LYS A 94 -1.31 15.33 -6.82
N LEU A 95 -0.83 16.14 -7.78
CA LEU A 95 0.58 16.21 -8.14
C LEU A 95 1.43 16.82 -7.03
N LEU A 96 0.91 17.81 -6.29
CA LEU A 96 1.58 18.33 -5.08
C LEU A 96 1.82 17.22 -4.05
N LEU A 97 0.82 16.37 -3.80
CA LEU A 97 0.96 15.23 -2.89
C LEU A 97 1.96 14.19 -3.41
N GLU A 98 2.04 13.99 -4.73
CA GLU A 98 3.01 13.09 -5.34
C GLU A 98 4.45 13.58 -5.14
N VAL A 99 4.70 14.88 -5.38
CA VAL A 99 6.02 15.50 -5.14
C VAL A 99 6.39 15.46 -3.65
N LEU A 100 5.45 15.76 -2.75
CA LEU A 100 5.68 15.69 -1.30
C LEU A 100 6.02 14.28 -0.82
N LYS A 101 5.45 13.24 -1.45
CA LYS A 101 5.75 11.84 -1.13
C LYS A 101 7.08 11.37 -1.75
N ARG A 102 7.51 11.95 -2.86
CA ARG A 102 8.77 11.62 -3.54
C ARG A 102 10.01 12.08 -2.76
N GLY A 103 9.96 13.26 -2.14
CA GLY A 103 11.10 13.85 -1.43
C GLY A 103 12.23 14.35 -2.35
N PRO A 104 13.35 14.88 -1.80
CA PRO A 104 14.46 15.44 -2.58
C PRO A 104 15.25 14.38 -3.35
N ALA A 105 15.70 14.73 -4.57
CA ALA A 105 16.28 13.78 -5.52
C ALA A 105 17.69 13.26 -5.12
N ALA A 106 18.35 13.90 -4.15
CA ALA A 106 19.73 13.63 -3.76
C ALA A 106 19.95 12.41 -2.83
N LYS A 107 18.98 11.49 -2.73
CA LYS A 107 19.18 10.20 -2.03
C LYS A 107 18.81 9.00 -2.88
N ASN A 108 19.33 8.95 -4.11
CA ASN A 108 19.48 7.69 -4.82
C ASN A 108 20.86 7.10 -4.49
N ASP A 109 20.93 6.35 -3.39
CA ASP A 109 21.78 5.17 -3.24
C ASP A 109 21.43 4.47 -1.93
N LYS A 110 20.21 3.90 -1.89
CA LYS A 110 19.85 2.65 -1.19
C LYS A 110 18.34 2.45 -1.33
N VAL A 111 18.00 1.56 -2.27
CA VAL A 111 16.78 0.73 -2.33
C VAL A 111 15.73 1.07 -1.26
N LEU A 112 14.72 1.85 -1.62
CA LEU A 112 13.48 1.95 -0.86
C LEU A 112 12.34 2.12 -1.86
N ALA A 113 11.83 0.97 -2.28
CA ALA A 113 10.62 0.83 -3.04
C ALA A 113 9.49 1.65 -2.38
N SER A 114 8.80 2.45 -3.20
CA SER A 114 7.39 2.83 -3.10
C SER A 114 6.75 2.65 -1.71
N LYS A 115 6.95 3.60 -0.80
CA LYS A 115 6.16 3.69 0.43
C LYS A 115 4.87 4.45 0.15
N LYS A 116 3.81 3.72 -0.19
CA LYS A 116 2.46 4.24 -0.42
C LYS A 116 1.64 3.97 0.84
N GLU A 117 1.77 4.87 1.81
CA GLU A 117 0.98 4.80 3.03
C GLU A 117 -0.51 4.96 2.71
N THR A 118 -1.30 3.90 2.94
CA THR A 118 -2.14 3.74 4.14
C THR A 118 -3.00 2.48 3.97
N ASN A 119 -2.61 1.41 4.66
CA ASN A 119 -3.49 0.54 5.46
C ASN A 119 -2.55 -0.39 6.24
N MET A 120 -2.54 -0.29 7.57
CA MET A 120 -1.78 -1.19 8.46
C MET A 120 -2.24 -2.66 8.42
N THR A 121 -3.09 -3.04 7.47
CA THR A 121 -3.80 -4.32 7.44
C THR A 121 -3.96 -4.89 6.03
N GLY A 122 -3.10 -4.49 5.09
CA GLY A 122 -3.11 -5.05 3.73
C GLY A 122 -1.74 -5.60 3.38
N ASP A 123 -0.84 -4.71 2.97
CA ASP A 123 0.42 -5.15 2.36
C ASP A 123 1.66 -4.63 3.10
N GLU A 124 1.71 -3.33 3.37
CA GLU A 124 2.83 -2.72 4.08
C GLU A 124 2.91 -3.21 5.53
N GLY A 125 1.78 -3.49 6.18
CA GLY A 125 1.73 -4.02 7.55
C GLY A 125 2.35 -5.41 7.63
N ALA A 126 1.99 -6.29 6.70
CA ALA A 126 2.53 -7.65 6.63
C ALA A 126 4.04 -7.65 6.32
N LEU A 127 4.50 -6.75 5.43
CA LEU A 127 5.91 -6.56 5.15
C LEU A 127 6.68 -5.98 6.35
N ALA A 128 6.09 -5.03 7.08
CA ALA A 128 6.70 -4.46 8.28
C ALA A 128 6.83 -5.51 9.40
N ILE A 129 5.82 -6.35 9.60
CA ILE A 129 5.88 -7.48 10.53
C ILE A 129 7.01 -8.43 10.12
N SER A 130 7.07 -8.78 8.83
CA SER A 130 8.13 -9.65 8.30
C SER A 130 9.52 -9.06 8.56
N GLU A 131 9.70 -7.75 8.36
CA GLU A 131 10.97 -7.07 8.59
C GLU A 131 11.39 -7.08 10.07
N VAL A 132 10.42 -6.92 10.99
CA VAL A 132 10.66 -7.01 12.44
C VAL A 132 11.02 -8.44 12.85
N VAL A 133 10.28 -9.44 12.35
CA VAL A 133 10.53 -10.87 12.61
C VAL A 133 11.93 -11.25 12.15
N LYS A 134 12.34 -10.80 10.96
CA LYS A 134 13.67 -11.04 10.38
C LYS A 134 14.83 -10.56 11.27
N HIS A 135 14.59 -9.51 12.07
CA HIS A 135 15.58 -8.94 12.99
C HIS A 135 15.40 -9.41 14.44
N SER A 136 14.58 -10.44 14.65
CA SER A 136 14.26 -10.99 15.97
C SER A 136 14.66 -12.47 16.08
N PRO A 137 15.96 -12.83 15.97
CA PRO A 137 16.40 -14.24 15.95
C PRO A 137 16.17 -14.99 17.28
N LEU A 138 15.96 -14.25 18.36
CA LEU A 138 15.67 -14.78 19.71
C LEU A 138 14.17 -14.89 20.00
N LEU A 139 13.31 -14.67 19.00
CA LEU A 139 11.85 -14.75 19.16
C LEU A 139 11.44 -16.19 19.51
N GLU A 140 10.76 -16.36 20.65
CA GLU A 140 10.29 -17.66 21.11
C GLU A 140 8.80 -17.90 20.85
N ASP A 141 7.98 -16.84 20.85
CA ASP A 141 6.53 -16.92 20.69
C ASP A 141 6.09 -15.86 19.69
N PHE A 142 5.65 -16.31 18.51
CA PHE A 142 5.15 -15.44 17.45
C PHE A 142 3.66 -15.67 17.22
N ARG A 143 2.86 -14.62 17.43
CA ARG A 143 1.42 -14.64 17.19
C ARG A 143 1.03 -13.53 16.23
N CYS A 144 0.49 -13.93 15.10
CA CYS A 144 0.07 -13.07 14.01
C CYS A 144 -1.26 -13.61 13.47
N SER A 145 -2.27 -13.71 14.34
CA SER A 145 -3.59 -14.25 13.98
C SER A 145 -4.58 -13.13 13.62
N SER A 146 -5.45 -13.37 12.64
CA SER A 146 -6.47 -12.40 12.18
C SER A 146 -5.89 -11.05 11.71
N THR A 147 -4.66 -11.07 11.18
CA THR A 147 -3.89 -9.86 10.84
C THR A 147 -3.99 -9.44 9.37
N ARG A 148 -4.61 -10.26 8.50
CA ARG A 148 -4.70 -10.04 7.05
C ARG A 148 -3.33 -9.89 6.39
N VAL A 149 -2.46 -10.88 6.58
CA VAL A 149 -1.10 -10.91 5.99
C VAL A 149 -1.08 -11.45 4.55
N ASP A 150 -2.21 -11.44 3.86
CA ASP A 150 -2.46 -12.07 2.55
C ASP A 150 -1.36 -11.78 1.50
N SER A 151 -0.92 -10.53 1.40
CA SER A 151 0.12 -10.13 0.43
C SER A 151 1.55 -10.24 0.96
N GLY A 152 1.73 -10.30 2.28
CA GLY A 152 3.04 -10.45 2.94
C GLY A 152 3.36 -11.88 3.37
N ARG A 153 2.48 -12.85 3.10
CA ARG A 153 2.63 -14.25 3.52
C ARG A 153 3.96 -14.90 3.13
N ILE A 154 4.44 -14.65 1.91
CA ILE A 154 5.73 -15.17 1.44
C ILE A 154 6.89 -14.49 2.17
N ALA A 155 6.80 -13.17 2.36
CA ALA A 155 7.81 -12.42 3.11
C ALA A 155 7.87 -12.88 4.58
N LEU A 156 6.70 -13.17 5.17
CA LEU A 156 6.61 -13.65 6.54
C LEU A 156 7.19 -15.05 6.70
N SER A 157 6.87 -15.98 5.79
CA SER A 157 7.50 -17.33 5.77
C SER A 157 9.02 -17.24 5.67
N ASN A 158 9.55 -16.37 4.80
CA ASN A 158 10.99 -16.18 4.68
C ASN A 158 11.62 -15.52 5.91
N ALA A 159 10.92 -14.58 6.55
CA ALA A 159 11.41 -13.93 7.76
C ALA A 159 11.50 -14.90 8.94
N LEU A 160 10.53 -15.81 9.06
CA LEU A 160 10.49 -16.82 10.11
C LEU A 160 11.74 -17.71 10.09
N GLU A 161 12.37 -17.97 8.94
CA GLU A 161 13.60 -18.76 8.83
C GLU A 161 14.73 -18.26 9.76
N THR A 162 14.74 -16.96 10.09
CA THR A 162 15.75 -16.35 10.96
C THR A 162 15.51 -16.59 12.47
N CYS A 163 14.31 -17.01 12.87
CA CYS A 163 13.90 -17.18 14.27
C CYS A 163 14.17 -18.59 14.78
N SER A 164 15.45 -18.98 14.92
CA SER A 164 15.84 -20.35 15.33
C SER A 164 15.40 -20.78 16.73
N HIS A 165 14.99 -19.83 17.59
CA HIS A 165 14.56 -20.09 18.98
C HIS A 165 13.03 -20.23 19.12
N LEU A 166 12.29 -20.24 18.01
CA LEU A 166 10.84 -20.27 18.04
C LEU A 166 10.31 -21.56 18.68
N LYS A 167 9.46 -21.39 19.70
CA LYS A 167 8.76 -22.45 20.43
C LYS A 167 7.28 -22.50 20.11
N LYS A 168 6.66 -21.35 19.79
CA LYS A 168 5.25 -21.24 19.45
C LYS A 168 5.04 -20.37 18.22
N LEU A 169 4.27 -20.89 17.27
CA LEU A 169 3.87 -20.19 16.06
C LEU A 169 2.34 -20.20 15.94
N ASP A 170 1.73 -19.02 15.91
CA ASP A 170 0.29 -18.86 15.69
C ASP A 170 0.04 -17.91 14.51
N LEU A 171 -0.49 -18.46 13.43
CA LEU A 171 -0.85 -17.73 12.22
C LEU A 171 -2.35 -17.82 11.90
N ARG A 172 -3.18 -18.29 12.85
CA ARG A 172 -4.59 -18.61 12.59
C ARG A 172 -5.37 -17.46 11.93
N ASP A 173 -6.36 -17.80 11.12
CA ASP A 173 -7.29 -16.83 10.50
C ASP A 173 -6.58 -15.79 9.60
N ASN A 174 -5.68 -16.25 8.73
CA ASN A 174 -5.09 -15.44 7.65
C ASN A 174 -5.18 -16.21 6.33
N VAL A 175 -5.11 -15.55 5.17
CA VAL A 175 -5.13 -16.29 3.88
C VAL A 175 -3.70 -16.57 3.41
N PHE A 176 -3.17 -17.75 3.72
CA PHE A 176 -1.87 -18.19 3.23
C PHE A 176 -1.96 -18.86 1.85
N GLY A 177 -2.91 -19.76 1.65
CA GLY A 177 -2.94 -20.55 0.41
C GLY A 177 -1.87 -21.67 0.39
N ALA A 178 -2.02 -22.61 -0.53
CA ALA A 178 -1.10 -23.73 -0.70
C ALA A 178 0.36 -23.31 -0.94
N GLU A 179 0.59 -22.37 -1.88
CA GLU A 179 1.93 -21.89 -2.25
C GLU A 179 2.70 -21.33 -1.05
N ALA A 180 2.06 -20.46 -0.25
CA ALA A 180 2.70 -19.89 0.92
C ALA A 180 2.86 -20.92 2.04
N GLY A 181 1.98 -21.92 2.11
CA GLY A 181 2.14 -23.09 2.99
C GLY A 181 3.39 -23.91 2.67
N VAL A 182 3.66 -24.15 1.38
CA VAL A 182 4.91 -24.78 0.91
C VAL A 182 6.12 -23.89 1.19
N GLY A 183 5.98 -22.57 1.08
CA GLY A 183 7.02 -21.62 1.50
C GLY A 183 7.30 -21.70 3.01
N LEU A 184 6.25 -21.74 3.82
CA LEU A 184 6.33 -21.85 5.28
C LEU A 184 7.02 -23.15 5.69
N SER A 185 6.70 -24.29 5.08
CA SER A 185 7.31 -25.58 5.41
C SER A 185 8.84 -25.56 5.29
N LYS A 186 9.39 -24.85 4.30
CA LYS A 186 10.84 -24.67 4.14
C LYS A 186 11.48 -23.94 5.32
N SER A 187 10.79 -22.93 5.87
CA SER A 187 11.26 -22.21 7.05
C SER A 187 11.19 -23.06 8.32
N LEU A 188 10.16 -23.91 8.45
CA LEU A 188 9.93 -24.76 9.62
C LEU A 188 11.09 -25.72 9.90
N PHE A 189 11.85 -26.13 8.87
CA PHE A 189 13.07 -26.92 9.02
C PHE A 189 14.13 -26.31 9.94
N LYS A 190 14.08 -25.00 10.22
CA LYS A 190 15.01 -24.30 11.11
C LYS A 190 14.57 -24.28 12.57
N HIS A 191 13.39 -24.80 12.90
CA HIS A 191 12.77 -24.61 14.20
C HIS A 191 12.70 -25.90 15.03
N ALA A 192 13.86 -26.34 15.51
CA ALA A 192 13.98 -27.57 16.29
C ALA A 192 13.29 -27.55 17.67
N ASN A 193 12.94 -26.36 18.15
CA ASN A 193 12.39 -26.15 19.49
C ASN A 193 10.88 -25.90 19.49
N LEU A 194 10.18 -26.09 18.35
CA LEU A 194 8.74 -25.90 18.29
C LEU A 194 8.02 -26.90 19.19
N VAL A 195 7.13 -26.36 20.03
CA VAL A 195 6.25 -27.09 20.94
C VAL A 195 4.79 -26.94 20.50
N GLY A 196 4.42 -25.80 19.92
CA GLY A 196 3.05 -25.56 19.45
C GLY A 196 2.97 -24.79 18.14
N VAL A 197 2.20 -25.32 17.19
CA VAL A 197 1.99 -24.74 15.86
C VAL A 197 0.48 -24.65 15.59
N TYR A 198 -0.01 -23.42 15.39
CA TYR A 198 -1.43 -23.10 15.21
C TYR A 198 -1.65 -22.47 13.84
N LEU A 199 -2.19 -23.25 12.91
CA LEU A 199 -2.30 -22.94 11.48
C LEU A 199 -3.73 -23.10 10.96
N SER A 200 -4.73 -23.00 11.84
CA SER A 200 -6.14 -23.10 11.47
C SER A 200 -6.59 -21.95 10.56
N TYR A 201 -7.48 -22.24 9.61
CA TYR A 201 -8.07 -21.30 8.67
C TYR A 201 -7.04 -20.52 7.84
N LEU A 202 -6.11 -21.25 7.20
CA LEU A 202 -5.04 -20.70 6.37
C LEU A 202 -5.19 -20.97 4.86
N ASN A 203 -6.24 -21.69 4.44
CA ASN A 203 -6.41 -22.16 3.05
C ASN A 203 -5.20 -22.94 2.52
N LEU A 204 -4.56 -23.78 3.36
CA LEU A 204 -3.34 -24.50 2.96
C LEU A 204 -3.56 -25.56 1.87
N GLU A 205 -4.78 -26.08 1.76
CA GLU A 205 -5.11 -27.22 0.88
C GLU A 205 -4.21 -28.44 1.15
N ASP A 206 -4.32 -29.50 0.35
CA ASP A 206 -3.55 -30.73 0.59
C ASP A 206 -2.04 -30.54 0.39
N GLU A 207 -1.65 -29.73 -0.60
CA GLU A 207 -0.24 -29.48 -0.93
C GLU A 207 0.49 -28.76 0.23
N GLY A 208 -0.06 -27.63 0.69
CA GLY A 208 0.52 -26.88 1.79
C GLY A 208 0.49 -27.66 3.10
N ALA A 209 -0.62 -28.36 3.39
CA ALA A 209 -0.76 -29.18 4.58
C ALA A 209 0.26 -30.33 4.63
N THR A 210 0.41 -31.07 3.52
CA THR A 210 1.37 -32.17 3.40
C THR A 210 2.80 -31.68 3.53
N ALA A 211 3.14 -30.55 2.90
CA ALA A 211 4.48 -29.97 2.98
C ALA A 211 4.83 -29.57 4.41
N ILE A 212 3.92 -28.90 5.12
CA ILE A 212 4.10 -28.50 6.52
C ILE A 212 4.22 -29.73 7.43
N ALA A 213 3.36 -30.74 7.25
CA ALA A 213 3.40 -31.96 8.03
C ALA A 213 4.76 -32.69 7.89
N ASN A 214 5.25 -32.86 6.65
CA ASN A 214 6.55 -33.50 6.45
C ASN A 214 7.70 -32.69 7.05
N ALA A 215 7.68 -31.36 6.88
CA ALA A 215 8.72 -30.50 7.42
C ALA A 215 8.79 -30.54 8.95
N LEU A 216 7.65 -30.40 9.62
CA LEU A 216 7.62 -30.43 11.08
C LEU A 216 7.98 -31.81 11.63
N LYS A 217 7.67 -32.91 10.91
CA LYS A 217 8.04 -34.28 11.33
C LYS A 217 9.55 -34.47 11.41
N GLU A 218 10.26 -33.91 10.43
CA GLU A 218 11.72 -34.01 10.37
C GLU A 218 12.41 -33.01 11.29
N SER A 219 11.79 -31.85 11.53
CA SER A 219 12.46 -30.73 12.18
C SER A 219 12.06 -30.47 13.62
N ALA A 220 10.85 -30.84 14.08
CA ALA A 220 10.31 -30.45 15.38
C ALA A 220 10.00 -31.69 16.26
N PRO A 221 11.03 -32.36 16.83
CA PRO A 221 10.83 -33.58 17.63
C PRO A 221 10.14 -33.35 18.98
N SER A 222 9.99 -32.09 19.41
CA SER A 222 9.34 -31.70 20.67
C SER A 222 7.93 -31.11 20.46
N LEU A 223 7.36 -31.27 19.27
CA LEU A 223 6.05 -30.72 18.94
C LEU A 223 4.95 -31.45 19.73
N GLU A 224 4.20 -30.73 20.53
CA GLU A 224 3.09 -31.26 21.34
C GLU A 224 1.72 -30.90 20.74
N VAL A 225 1.63 -29.77 20.02
CA VAL A 225 0.37 -29.25 19.47
C VAL A 225 0.55 -28.87 18.00
N LEU A 226 -0.29 -29.44 17.14
CA LEU A 226 -0.48 -29.04 15.75
C LEU A 226 -1.97 -28.84 15.46
N GLU A 227 -2.39 -27.58 15.27
CA GLU A 227 -3.75 -27.25 14.84
C GLU A 227 -3.77 -26.86 13.35
N MET A 228 -4.56 -27.56 12.55
CA MET A 228 -4.70 -27.31 11.11
C MET A 228 -6.16 -27.32 10.64
N ALA A 229 -7.10 -27.04 11.53
CA ALA A 229 -8.53 -27.04 11.20
C ALA A 229 -8.88 -25.97 10.14
N GLY A 230 -9.90 -26.21 9.32
CA GLY A 230 -10.40 -25.19 8.38
C GLY A 230 -9.46 -24.87 7.21
N ASN A 231 -8.56 -25.78 6.83
CA ASN A 231 -7.58 -25.58 5.75
C ASN A 231 -7.97 -26.17 4.39
N ASN A 232 -9.21 -26.66 4.24
CA ASN A 232 -9.68 -27.32 3.02
C ASN A 232 -8.83 -28.57 2.66
N ILE A 233 -8.47 -29.34 3.68
CA ILE A 233 -7.67 -30.57 3.59
C ILE A 233 -8.59 -31.75 3.28
N THR A 234 -8.23 -32.57 2.31
CA THR A 234 -8.95 -33.78 1.90
C THR A 234 -8.26 -35.06 2.39
N GLY A 235 -8.74 -36.22 1.96
CA GLY A 235 -8.14 -37.51 2.30
C GLY A 235 -6.71 -37.69 1.76
N ASP A 236 -6.32 -36.92 0.74
CA ASP A 236 -5.01 -37.06 0.09
C ASP A 236 -3.84 -36.65 1.00
N ALA A 237 -4.04 -35.67 1.88
CA ALA A 237 -3.04 -35.25 2.87
C ALA A 237 -3.07 -36.09 4.16
N ALA A 238 -4.09 -36.93 4.36
CA ALA A 238 -4.26 -37.71 5.59
C ALA A 238 -3.05 -38.60 5.95
N PRO A 239 -2.38 -39.28 4.99
CA PRO A 239 -1.19 -40.07 5.30
C PRO A 239 -0.05 -39.24 5.90
N ALA A 240 0.16 -38.02 5.42
CA ALA A 240 1.22 -37.14 5.93
C ALA A 240 0.89 -36.60 7.32
N LEU A 241 -0.38 -36.27 7.58
CA LEU A 241 -0.85 -35.78 8.88
C LEU A 241 -0.95 -36.88 9.94
N ALA A 242 -1.16 -38.13 9.54
CA ALA A 242 -1.20 -39.28 10.45
C ALA A 242 0.20 -39.87 10.77
N ALA A 243 1.25 -39.40 10.10
CA ALA A 243 2.59 -40.00 10.16
C ALA A 243 3.43 -39.58 11.38
N TRP A 244 2.80 -39.26 12.51
CA TRP A 244 3.40 -38.53 13.63
C TRP A 244 3.29 -39.27 14.97
#